data_AF-A0AAX2A4C4-F1
#
_entry.id   AF-A0AAX2A4C4-F1
#
_cell.length_a   1.000
_cell.length_b   1.000
_cell.length_c   1.000
_cell.angle_alpha   90.00
_cell.angle_beta   90.00
_cell.angle_gamma   90.00
#
_symmetry.space_group_name_H-M   'P 1'
#
loop_
_entity.id
_entity.type
_entity.pdbx_description
1 polymer ?
#
loop_
_entity_poly.entity_id
_entity_poly.type
_entity_poly.pdbx_seq_one_letter_code
_entity_poly.pdbx_strand_id
1 'polypeptide(L)'
;HEVQSSVTLSSHGYLGYLVVMNQQFFNKLPKDLQEHVKTAMKEATELERRETAIEDAKIIDALRKYAKDSGRLEIYELNDEQVANWRRVMSTVYPQFYKVIGEDLIKQTIETK
;
A
#
# COMPACT_ATOMS: atom_id res chain seq x y z
N HIS A 1 -10.72 2.10 14.06
CA HIS A 1 -10.54 1.15 15.18
C HIS A 1 -11.66 1.21 16.22
N GLU A 2 -12.43 2.29 16.33
CA GLU A 2 -13.45 2.47 17.39
C GLU A 2 -14.76 1.65 17.20
N VAL A 3 -15.00 1.19 15.98
CA VAL A 3 -16.23 0.47 15.57
C VAL A 3 -15.96 -0.95 15.07
N GLN A 4 -14.76 -1.48 15.33
CA GLN A 4 -14.37 -2.87 15.03
C GLN A 4 -13.87 -3.51 16.32
N SER A 5 -14.32 -4.71 16.62
CA SER A 5 -13.91 -5.44 17.83
C SER A 5 -12.53 -6.08 17.69
N SER A 6 -12.05 -6.30 16.46
CA SER A 6 -10.74 -6.88 16.22
C SER A 6 -10.10 -6.39 14.92
N VAL A 7 -8.78 -6.55 14.82
CA VAL A 7 -7.99 -6.31 13.62
C VAL A 7 -6.89 -7.36 13.51
N THR A 8 -6.65 -7.88 12.30
CA THR A 8 -5.55 -8.81 12.02
C THR A 8 -4.49 -8.10 11.18
N LEU A 9 -3.27 -8.00 11.72
CA LEU A 9 -2.09 -7.50 11.00
C LEU A 9 -1.62 -8.56 10.00
N SER A 10 -2.34 -8.64 8.88
CA SER A 10 -2.27 -9.75 7.92
C SER A 10 -1.36 -9.47 6.73
N SER A 11 -1.07 -8.21 6.43
CA SER A 11 -0.24 -7.77 5.29
C SER A 11 -0.60 -8.46 3.97
N HIS A 12 -1.89 -8.73 3.75
CA HIS A 12 -2.37 -9.61 2.67
C HIS A 12 -2.58 -8.89 1.33
N GLY A 13 -2.34 -7.58 1.28
CA GLY A 13 -2.50 -6.76 0.10
C GLY A 13 -1.74 -5.44 0.25
N TYR A 14 -1.44 -4.80 -0.88
CA TYR A 14 -0.77 -3.51 -0.94
C TYR A 14 -1.73 -2.44 -1.45
N LEU A 15 -1.73 -1.27 -0.80
CA LEU A 15 -2.44 -0.09 -1.25
C LEU A 15 -1.42 1.00 -1.56
N GLY A 16 -1.43 1.49 -2.79
CA GLY A 16 -0.53 2.54 -3.26
C GLY A 16 -1.24 3.49 -4.21
N TYR A 17 -0.59 4.62 -4.49
CA TYR A 17 -1.16 5.69 -5.30
C TYR A 17 -0.32 5.98 -6.54
N LEU A 18 -1.00 6.32 -7.64
CA LEU A 18 -0.38 6.85 -8.85
C LEU A 18 -0.73 8.32 -8.96
N VAL A 19 0.29 9.20 -8.91
CA VAL A 19 0.09 10.62 -9.16
C VAL A 19 -0.06 10.84 -10.66
N VAL A 20 -1.16 11.44 -11.07
CA VAL A 20 -1.48 11.73 -12.47
C VAL A 20 -1.76 13.21 -12.67
N MET A 21 -1.46 13.72 -13.86
CA MET A 21 -1.76 15.10 -14.26
C MET A 21 -2.49 15.11 -15.61
N ASN A 22 -3.39 16.08 -15.78
CA ASN A 22 -4.03 16.29 -17.07
C ASN A 22 -2.99 16.66 -18.15
N GLN A 23 -2.92 15.86 -19.22
CA GLN A 23 -1.96 16.03 -20.30
C GLN A 23 -2.02 17.41 -20.96
N GLN A 24 -3.23 17.93 -21.22
CA GLN A 24 -3.38 19.23 -21.90
C GLN A 24 -2.92 20.37 -21.01
N PHE A 25 -3.20 20.30 -19.71
CA PHE A 25 -2.71 21.27 -18.74
C PHE A 25 -1.18 21.26 -18.69
N PHE A 26 -0.56 20.08 -18.54
CA PHE A 26 0.88 19.96 -18.47
C PHE A 26 1.58 20.48 -19.74
N ASN A 27 1.05 20.11 -20.92
CA ASN A 27 1.61 20.52 -22.20
C ASN A 27 1.48 22.03 -22.47
N LYS A 28 0.53 22.73 -21.82
CA LYS A 28 0.38 24.19 -21.91
C LYS A 28 1.39 24.94 -21.06
N LEU A 29 2.05 24.28 -20.11
CA LEU A 29 3.10 24.91 -19.31
C LEU A 29 4.34 25.18 -20.17
N PRO A 30 4.99 26.35 -20.02
CA PRO A 30 6.35 26.58 -20.50
C PRO A 30 7.32 25.48 -20.08
N LYS A 31 8.35 25.21 -20.89
CA LYS A 31 9.29 24.09 -20.66
C LYS A 31 10.01 24.17 -19.31
N ASP A 32 10.41 25.37 -18.90
CA ASP A 32 11.03 25.63 -17.60
C ASP A 32 10.09 25.28 -16.44
N LEU A 33 8.81 25.62 -16.55
CA LEU A 33 7.81 25.27 -15.54
C LEU A 33 7.49 23.77 -15.52
N GLN A 34 7.51 23.09 -16.67
CA GLN A 34 7.38 21.62 -16.71
C GLN A 34 8.51 20.95 -15.92
N GLU A 35 9.75 21.41 -16.09
CA GLU A 35 10.90 20.87 -15.36
C GLU A 35 10.80 21.16 -13.85
N HIS A 36 10.38 22.35 -13.44
CA HIS A 36 10.12 22.64 -12.03
C HIS A 36 9.05 21.73 -11.41
N VAL A 37 7.95 21.48 -12.13
CA VAL A 37 6.89 20.57 -11.68
C VAL A 37 7.41 19.14 -11.51
N LYS A 38 8.23 18.65 -12.45
CA LYS A 38 8.86 17.32 -12.35
C LYS A 38 9.79 17.21 -11.15
N THR A 39 10.64 18.23 -10.94
CA THR A 39 11.55 18.27 -9.78
C THR A 39 10.77 18.29 -8.48
N ALA A 40 9.77 19.17 -8.35
CA ALA A 40 8.93 19.23 -7.16
C ALA A 40 8.20 17.91 -6.90
N MET A 41 7.70 17.24 -7.95
CA MET A 41 7.03 15.95 -7.82
C MET A 41 7.99 14.84 -7.36
N LYS A 42 9.23 14.84 -7.85
CA LYS A 42 10.26 13.92 -7.40
C LYS A 42 10.57 14.10 -5.91
N GLU A 43 10.83 15.33 -5.49
CA GLU A 43 11.12 15.67 -4.09
C GLU A 43 9.94 15.33 -3.17
N ALA A 44 8.72 15.67 -3.58
CA ALA A 44 7.51 15.34 -2.84
C ALA A 44 7.29 13.82 -2.72
N THR A 45 7.59 13.05 -3.77
CA THR A 45 7.50 11.58 -3.74
C THR A 45 8.51 10.97 -2.77
N GLU A 46 9.75 11.48 -2.76
CA GLU A 46 10.79 11.02 -1.82
C GLU A 46 10.41 11.35 -0.36
N LEU A 47 9.83 12.52 -0.13
CA LEU A 47 9.32 12.92 1.17
C LEU A 47 8.14 12.03 1.61
N GLU A 48 7.11 11.90 0.77
CA GLU A 48 5.90 11.13 1.09
C GLU A 48 6.22 9.69 1.47
N ARG A 49 7.07 9.01 0.70
CA ARG A 49 7.46 7.62 1.00
C ARG A 49 8.18 7.48 2.34
N ARG A 50 8.99 8.48 2.72
CA ARG A 50 9.67 8.51 4.01
C ARG A 50 8.67 8.70 5.15
N GLU A 51 7.77 9.68 5.00
CA GLU A 51 6.77 9.98 6.01
C GLU A 51 5.77 8.85 6.19
N THR A 52 5.35 8.19 5.10
CA THR A 52 4.45 7.04 5.16
C THR A 52 5.03 5.89 5.98
N ALA A 53 6.32 5.57 5.83
CA ALA A 53 6.98 4.55 6.65
C ALA A 53 7.02 4.92 8.15
N ILE A 54 7.21 6.21 8.46
CA ILE A 54 7.20 6.72 9.84
C ILE A 54 5.78 6.67 10.41
N GLU A 55 4.78 7.06 9.61
CA GLU A 55 3.39 7.13 10.03
C GLU A 55 2.76 5.75 10.24
N ASP A 56 3.08 4.77 9.40
CA ASP A 56 2.64 3.38 9.59
C ASP A 56 3.06 2.83 10.96
N ALA A 57 4.31 3.08 11.37
CA ALA A 57 4.79 2.68 12.69
C ALA A 57 3.99 3.36 13.82
N LYS A 58 3.76 4.68 13.71
CA LYS A 58 2.96 5.44 14.69
C LYS A 58 1.52 4.95 14.78
N ILE A 59 0.89 4.63 13.64
CA ILE A 59 -0.49 4.13 13.60
C ILE A 59 -0.59 2.79 14.32
N ILE A 60 0.35 1.87 14.08
CA ILE A 60 0.37 0.57 14.77
C ILE A 60 0.54 0.76 16.28
N ASP A 61 1.44 1.63 16.73
CA ASP A 61 1.63 1.93 18.15
C ASP A 61 0.36 2.55 18.78
N ALA A 62 -0.29 3.47 18.07
CA ALA A 62 -1.54 4.08 18.51
C ALA A 62 -2.68 3.05 18.62
N LEU A 63 -2.77 2.10 17.68
CA LEU A 63 -3.74 1.00 17.72
C LEU A 63 -3.49 0.10 18.94
N ARG A 64 -2.24 -0.29 19.20
CA ARG A 64 -1.87 -1.09 20.38
C ARG A 64 -2.22 -0.38 21.68
N LYS A 65 -1.95 0.93 21.75
CA LYS A 65 -2.33 1.76 22.89
C LYS A 65 -3.85 1.80 23.09
N TYR A 66 -4.61 2.04 22.02
CA TYR A 66 -6.07 2.04 22.08
C TYR A 66 -6.64 0.70 22.54
N ALA A 67 -6.14 -0.41 22.00
CA ALA A 67 -6.53 -1.76 22.41
C ALA A 67 -6.32 -1.98 23.91
N LYS A 68 -5.15 -1.59 24.42
CA LYS A 68 -4.80 -1.70 25.84
C LYS A 68 -5.68 -0.83 26.74
N ASP A 69 -5.88 0.43 26.37
CA ASP A 69 -6.55 1.41 27.23
C ASP A 69 -8.08 1.24 27.22
N SER A 70 -8.65 0.88 26.07
CA SER A 70 -10.11 0.75 25.93
C SER A 70 -10.62 -0.65 26.22
N GLY A 71 -9.82 -1.70 25.97
CA GLY A 71 -10.28 -3.09 25.97
C GLY A 71 -11.31 -3.41 24.87
N ARG A 72 -11.55 -2.49 23.92
CA ARG A 72 -12.58 -2.61 22.88
C ARG A 72 -12.09 -3.20 21.56
N LEU A 73 -10.78 -3.40 21.44
CA LEU A 73 -10.11 -3.85 20.23
C LEU A 73 -9.14 -4.98 20.56
N GLU A 74 -9.26 -6.10 19.87
CA GLU A 74 -8.29 -7.19 19.88
C GLU A 74 -7.40 -7.12 18.64
N ILE A 75 -6.08 -7.21 18.83
CA ILE A 75 -5.11 -7.18 17.72
C ILE A 75 -4.52 -8.59 17.56
N TYR A 76 -4.68 -9.17 16.38
CA TYR A 76 -4.09 -10.45 16.01
C TYR A 76 -2.86 -10.26 15.12
N GLU A 77 -1.76 -10.90 15.50
CA GLU A 77 -0.56 -11.06 14.67
C GLU A 77 -0.52 -12.49 14.14
N LEU A 78 -0.22 -12.62 12.84
CA LEU A 78 -0.14 -13.92 12.20
C LEU A 78 1.26 -14.51 12.36
N ASN A 79 1.34 -15.79 12.71
CA ASN A 79 2.57 -16.55 12.59
C ASN A 79 2.83 -16.98 11.13
N ASP A 80 4.02 -17.51 10.86
CA ASP A 80 4.43 -17.90 9.50
C ASP A 80 3.50 -18.92 8.84
N GLU A 81 2.98 -19.89 9.59
CA GLU A 81 2.05 -20.89 9.08
C GLU A 81 0.72 -20.26 8.65
N GLN A 82 0.20 -19.34 9.47
CA GLN A 82 -1.01 -18.59 9.15
C GLN A 82 -0.78 -17.71 7.92
N VAL A 83 0.32 -16.96 7.85
CA VAL A 83 0.66 -16.16 6.66
C VAL A 83 0.74 -17.03 5.41
N ALA A 84 1.40 -18.18 5.48
CA ALA A 84 1.51 -19.13 4.37
C ALA A 84 0.13 -19.65 3.92
N ASN A 85 -0.77 -19.95 4.87
CA ASN A 85 -2.12 -20.38 4.55
C ASN A 85 -2.95 -19.27 3.87
N TRP A 86 -2.87 -18.03 4.37
CA TRP A 86 -3.50 -16.87 3.72
C TRP A 86 -2.99 -16.70 2.29
N ARG A 87 -1.67 -16.73 2.08
CA ARG A 87 -1.06 -16.62 0.75
C ARG A 87 -1.54 -17.72 -0.20
N ARG A 88 -1.62 -18.97 0.27
CA ARG A 88 -2.09 -20.12 -0.52
C ARG A 88 -3.54 -19.98 -0.95
N VAL A 89 -4.43 -19.56 -0.05
CA VAL A 89 -5.86 -19.44 -0.36
C VAL A 89 -6.11 -18.24 -1.27
N MET A 90 -5.50 -17.10 -0.96
CA MET A 90 -5.72 -15.87 -1.73
C MET A 90 -5.12 -15.91 -3.13
N SER A 91 -3.99 -16.59 -3.35
CA SER A 91 -3.36 -16.65 -4.68
C SER A 91 -4.19 -17.38 -5.74
N THR A 92 -5.23 -18.11 -5.33
CA THR A 92 -6.17 -18.79 -6.24
C THR A 92 -6.96 -17.83 -7.13
N VAL A 93 -6.99 -16.54 -6.80
CA VAL A 93 -7.64 -15.52 -7.64
C VAL A 93 -6.80 -15.17 -8.88
N TYR A 94 -5.48 -15.37 -8.87
CA TYR A 94 -4.60 -14.90 -9.93
C TYR A 94 -4.98 -15.41 -11.34
N PRO A 95 -5.26 -16.72 -11.55
CA PRO A 95 -5.64 -17.22 -12.87
C PRO A 95 -6.90 -16.57 -13.44
N GLN A 96 -7.80 -16.08 -12.59
CA GLN A 96 -9.03 -15.41 -13.01
C GLN A 96 -8.73 -14.07 -13.70
N PHE A 97 -7.57 -13.47 -13.43
CA PHE A 97 -7.16 -12.17 -13.98
C PHE A 97 -6.12 -12.26 -15.11
N TYR A 98 -5.65 -13.46 -15.47
CA TYR A 98 -4.60 -13.64 -16.50
C TYR A 98 -4.98 -13.01 -17.83
N LYS A 99 -6.25 -13.12 -18.25
CA LYS A 99 -6.71 -12.56 -19.52
C LYS A 99 -6.77 -11.03 -19.53
N VAL A 100 -7.03 -10.39 -18.38
CA VAL A 100 -7.27 -8.94 -18.29
C VAL A 100 -6.04 -8.15 -17.83
N ILE A 101 -5.17 -8.76 -17.01
CA ILE A 101 -3.94 -8.15 -16.51
C ILE A 101 -2.70 -8.66 -17.28
N GLY A 102 -2.71 -9.93 -17.69
CA GLY A 102 -1.56 -10.61 -18.29
C GLY A 102 -0.90 -11.58 -17.31
N GLU A 103 -0.82 -12.85 -17.70
CA GLU A 103 -0.20 -13.92 -16.90
C GLU A 103 1.29 -13.62 -16.63
N ASP A 104 2.03 -13.23 -17.66
CA ASP A 104 3.46 -12.93 -17.54
C ASP A 104 3.73 -11.76 -16.59
N LEU A 105 2.90 -10.71 -16.65
CA LEU A 105 3.03 -9.55 -15.76
C LEU A 105 2.80 -9.92 -14.29
N ILE A 106 1.79 -10.76 -14.03
CA ILE A 106 1.51 -11.25 -12.67
C ILE A 106 2.68 -12.12 -12.18
N LYS A 107 3.18 -13.05 -13.00
CA LYS A 107 4.31 -13.92 -12.64
C LYS A 107 5.58 -13.12 -12.36
N GLN A 108 5.93 -12.17 -13.23
CA GLN A 108 7.08 -11.29 -13.02
C GLN A 108 6.98 -10.49 -11.72
N THR A 109 5.79 -10.00 -11.38
CA THR A 109 5.57 -9.27 -10.12
C THR A 109 5.77 -10.17 -8.91
N ILE A 110 5.32 -11.44 -8.97
CA ILE A 110 5.51 -12.42 -7.90
C ILE A 110 6.99 -12.79 -7.71
N GLU A 111 7.76 -12.82 -8.80
CA GLU A 111 9.18 -13.18 -8.82
C GLU A 111 10.13 -12.00 -8.49
N THR A 112 9.60 -10.79 -8.36
CA THR A 112 10.39 -9.61 -8.01
C THR A 112 11.01 -9.79 -6.62
N LYS A 113 12.33 -9.60 -6.53
CA LYS A 113 13.11 -9.73 -5.30
C LYS A 113 13.25 -8.40 -4.56
#